data_AF-A0A2M6NZV4-F1
#
_entry.id   AF-A0A2M6NZV4-F1
#
_cell.length_a   1.000
_cell.length_b   1.000
_cell.length_c   1.000
_cell.angle_alpha   90.00
_cell.angle_beta   90.00
_cell.angle_gamma   90.00
#
_symmetry.space_group_name_H-M   'P 1'
#
loop_
_entity.id
_entity.type
_entity.pdbx_description
1 polymer ?
#
loop_
_entity_poly.entity_id
_entity_poly.type
_entity_poly.pdbx_seq_one_letter_code
_entity_poly.pdbx_strand_id
1 'polypeptide(L)'
;MLQKFVQRTILQKDASNIFGIRQSEPIPMVNDPYQGMIAIQIGNIAISVAVAVAIVAILALWITMVIQIIKRKDLKEPKVLWVLLLLFAGPIGMIAYPFVEHQKKLGIITIIAYSIPIVVMILYAIFRVIFIPII
;
A
#
# COMPACT_ATOMS: atom_id res chain seq x y z
N MET A 1 -34.09 33.03 67.42
CA MET A 1 -33.86 31.71 66.78
C MET A 1 -34.20 31.71 65.29
N LEU A 2 -35.31 32.32 64.87
CA LEU A 2 -35.76 32.38 63.47
C LEU A 2 -34.74 32.98 62.47
N GLN A 3 -34.03 34.05 62.87
CA GLN A 3 -33.11 34.73 61.95
C GLN A 3 -31.88 33.89 61.55
N LYS A 4 -31.40 33.00 62.43
CA LYS A 4 -30.31 32.07 62.09
C LYS A 4 -30.74 31.00 61.07
N PHE A 5 -32.04 30.71 60.99
CA PHE A 5 -32.57 29.70 60.06
C PHE A 5 -32.69 30.27 58.64
N VAL A 6 -33.19 31.51 58.52
CA VAL A 6 -33.31 32.21 57.23
C VAL A 6 -31.93 32.50 56.61
N GLN A 7 -30.92 32.80 57.43
CA GLN A 7 -29.58 33.08 56.92
C GLN A 7 -28.87 31.82 56.40
N ARG A 8 -29.22 30.62 56.88
CA ARG A 8 -28.67 29.35 56.37
C ARG A 8 -29.29 28.95 55.02
N THR A 9 -30.59 29.19 54.81
CA THR A 9 -31.24 28.83 53.54
C THR A 9 -30.82 29.72 52.38
N ILE A 10 -30.52 31.00 52.63
CA ILE A 10 -30.01 31.91 51.59
C ILE A 10 -28.58 31.52 51.16
N LEU A 11 -27.70 31.21 52.12
CA LEU A 11 -26.33 30.75 51.82
C LEU A 11 -26.30 29.42 51.06
N GLN A 12 -27.24 28.51 51.31
CA GLN A 12 -27.29 27.23 50.61
C GLN A 12 -27.75 27.37 49.15
N LYS A 13 -28.61 28.36 48.86
CA LYS A 13 -29.12 28.63 47.51
C LYS A 13 -28.07 29.30 46.61
N ASP A 14 -27.22 30.16 47.16
CA ASP A 14 -26.10 30.74 46.41
C ASP A 14 -24.97 29.74 46.20
N ALA A 15 -24.71 28.85 47.15
CA ALA A 15 -23.71 27.78 46.96
C ALA A 15 -24.06 26.87 45.77
N SER A 16 -25.33 26.53 45.55
CA SER A 16 -25.74 25.71 44.40
C SER A 16 -25.62 26.43 43.04
N ASN A 17 -25.66 27.76 43.02
CA ASN A 17 -25.48 28.54 41.79
C ASN A 17 -24.01 28.86 41.49
N ILE A 18 -23.17 28.99 42.53
CA ILE A 18 -21.71 29.18 42.38
C ILE A 18 -21.05 27.86 41.96
N PHE A 19 -21.51 26.72 42.48
CA PHE A 19 -21.20 25.40 41.93
C PHE A 19 -22.16 25.04 40.80
N GLY A 20 -22.46 26.01 39.93
CA GLY A 20 -23.11 25.76 38.65
C GLY A 20 -22.32 24.68 37.95
N ILE A 21 -22.80 23.44 38.11
CA ILE A 21 -22.38 22.27 37.38
C ILE A 21 -22.75 22.65 35.96
N ARG A 22 -21.85 23.34 35.25
CA ARG A 22 -21.91 23.42 33.81
C ARG A 22 -21.98 21.97 33.41
N GLN A 23 -23.15 21.52 32.98
CA GLN A 23 -23.28 20.27 32.28
C GLN A 23 -22.23 20.37 31.20
N SER A 24 -21.13 19.64 31.39
CA SER A 24 -20.05 19.60 30.42
C SER A 24 -20.75 19.25 29.12
N GLU A 25 -20.72 20.19 28.17
CA GLU A 25 -21.25 19.91 26.85
C GLU A 25 -20.67 18.56 26.43
N PRO A 26 -21.52 17.64 25.93
CA PRO A 26 -21.05 16.31 25.57
C PRO A 26 -19.86 16.50 24.65
N ILE A 27 -18.69 16.05 25.11
CA ILE A 27 -17.45 16.18 24.36
C ILE A 27 -17.75 15.55 23.00
N PRO A 28 -17.61 16.31 21.89
CA PRO A 28 -17.87 15.74 20.58
C PRO A 28 -17.01 14.49 20.47
N MET A 29 -17.65 13.35 20.24
CA MET A 29 -16.93 12.10 20.03
C MET A 29 -16.04 12.30 18.80
N VAL A 30 -14.78 12.60 19.05
CA VAL A 30 -13.72 12.62 18.03
C VAL A 30 -13.68 11.22 17.46
N ASN A 31 -13.85 11.11 16.14
CA ASN A 31 -13.74 9.83 15.42
C ASN A 31 -12.50 9.09 15.92
N ASP A 32 -12.69 7.86 16.41
CA ASP A 32 -11.64 7.10 17.06
C ASP A 32 -10.38 7.05 16.17
N PRO A 33 -9.21 7.53 16.66
CA PRO A 33 -7.96 7.57 15.88
C PRO A 33 -7.53 6.17 15.39
N TYR A 34 -8.10 5.12 15.99
CA TYR A 34 -7.91 3.73 15.62
C TYR A 34 -8.49 3.36 14.24
N GLN A 35 -9.56 4.01 13.78
CA GLN A 35 -10.19 3.70 12.49
C GLN A 35 -9.22 3.97 11.31
N GLY A 36 -8.48 5.08 11.36
CA GLY A 36 -7.51 5.44 10.31
C GLY A 36 -6.30 4.50 10.27
N MET A 37 -5.79 4.10 11.43
CA MET A 37 -4.64 3.18 11.52
C MET A 37 -4.96 1.79 10.96
N ILE A 38 -6.17 1.28 11.20
CA ILE A 38 -6.61 -0.02 10.68
C ILE A 38 -6.67 0.00 9.15
N ALA A 39 -7.25 1.05 8.55
CA ALA A 39 -7.35 1.18 7.10
C ALA A 39 -5.96 1.20 6.43
N ILE A 40 -4.99 1.92 7.00
CA ILE A 40 -3.61 1.98 6.49
C ILE A 40 -2.93 0.61 6.59
N GLN A 41 -3.12 -0.11 7.70
CA GLN A 41 -2.55 -1.46 7.87
C GLN A 41 -3.10 -2.44 6.84
N ILE A 42 -4.42 -2.46 6.64
CA ILE A 42 -5.06 -3.34 5.65
C ILE A 42 -4.53 -3.01 4.24
N GLY A 43 -4.41 -1.72 3.91
CA GLY A 43 -3.85 -1.28 2.62
C GLY A 43 -2.41 -1.75 2.40
N ASN A 44 -1.54 -1.61 3.41
CA ASN A 44 -0.15 -2.05 3.34
C ASN A 44 -0.04 -3.58 3.15
N ILE A 45 -0.87 -4.36 3.84
CA ILE A 45 -0.90 -5.82 3.69
C ILE A 45 -1.29 -6.20 2.26
N ALA A 46 -2.36 -5.61 1.72
CA ALA A 46 -2.82 -5.90 0.36
C ALA A 46 -1.74 -5.63 -0.69
N ILE A 47 -1.01 -4.52 -0.55
CA ILE A 47 0.08 -4.14 -1.45
C ILE A 47 1.26 -5.11 -1.34
N SER A 48 1.63 -5.50 -0.11
CA SER A 48 2.72 -6.46 0.11
C SER A 48 2.43 -7.82 -0.56
N VAL A 49 1.18 -8.30 -0.49
CA VAL A 49 0.74 -9.53 -1.14
C VAL A 49 0.78 -9.38 -2.66
N ALA A 50 0.29 -8.26 -3.21
CA ALA A 50 0.32 -8.00 -4.65
C ALA A 50 1.75 -7.97 -5.20
N VAL A 51 2.69 -7.34 -4.49
CA VAL A 51 4.11 -7.30 -4.85
C VAL A 51 4.73 -8.70 -4.77
N ALA A 52 4.43 -9.47 -3.73
CA ALA A 52 4.94 -10.84 -3.60
C ALA A 52 4.49 -11.74 -4.77
N VAL A 53 3.20 -11.67 -5.14
CA VAL A 53 2.66 -12.40 -6.30
C VAL A 53 3.35 -11.96 -7.60
N ALA A 54 3.58 -10.66 -7.79
CA ALA A 54 4.27 -10.14 -8.97
C ALA A 54 5.71 -10.66 -9.07
N ILE A 55 6.45 -10.70 -7.96
CA ILE A 55 7.83 -11.23 -7.91
C ILE A 55 7.85 -12.71 -8.32
N VAL A 56 6.93 -13.51 -7.79
CA VAL A 56 6.82 -14.94 -8.14
C VAL A 56 6.51 -15.12 -9.63
N ALA A 57 5.61 -14.31 -10.19
CA ALA A 57 5.28 -14.36 -11.62
C ALA A 57 6.49 -13.99 -12.51
N ILE A 58 7.25 -12.95 -12.12
CA ILE A 58 8.47 -12.54 -12.84
C ILE A 58 9.53 -13.66 -12.80
N LEU A 59 9.73 -14.30 -11.64
CA LEU A 59 10.65 -15.43 -11.53
C LEU A 59 10.22 -16.61 -12.40
N ALA A 60 8.93 -16.96 -12.43
CA ALA A 60 8.42 -18.02 -13.29
C ALA A 60 8.64 -17.72 -14.78
N LEU A 61 8.39 -16.48 -15.21
CA LEU A 61 8.67 -16.02 -16.58
C LEU A 61 10.15 -16.10 -16.91
N TRP A 62 11.01 -15.67 -15.98
CA TRP A 62 12.45 -15.72 -16.16
C TRP A 62 12.95 -17.15 -16.36
N ILE A 63 12.53 -18.09 -15.49
CA ILE A 63 12.87 -19.53 -15.62
C ILE A 63 12.40 -20.07 -16.97
N THR A 64 11.18 -19.70 -17.40
CA THR A 64 10.63 -20.13 -18.68
C THR A 64 11.49 -19.64 -19.85
N MET A 65 11.96 -18.39 -19.82
CA MET A 65 12.85 -17.83 -20.86
C MET A 65 14.21 -18.52 -20.87
N VAL A 66 14.80 -18.78 -19.70
CA VAL A 66 16.07 -19.54 -19.59
C VAL A 66 15.91 -20.93 -20.22
N ILE A 67 14.83 -21.64 -19.91
CA ILE A 67 14.55 -22.96 -20.48
C ILE A 67 14.41 -22.87 -22.01
N GLN A 68 13.71 -21.86 -22.54
CA GLN A 68 13.57 -21.66 -23.97
C GLN A 68 14.92 -21.40 -24.66
N ILE A 69 15.78 -20.58 -24.06
CA ILE A 69 17.11 -20.28 -24.60
C ILE A 69 17.98 -21.54 -24.63
N ILE A 70 17.98 -22.34 -23.56
CA ILE A 70 18.73 -23.60 -23.49
C ILE A 70 18.23 -24.61 -24.52
N LYS A 71 16.91 -24.68 -24.74
CA LYS A 71 16.29 -25.61 -25.70
C LYS A 71 16.48 -25.24 -27.16
N ARG A 72 16.91 -24.01 -27.49
CA ARG A 72 17.20 -23.66 -28.89
C ARG A 72 18.26 -24.60 -29.45
N LYS A 73 18.04 -25.12 -30.65
CA LYS A 73 19.05 -25.91 -31.38
C LYS A 73 19.81 -25.07 -32.38
N ASP A 74 19.17 -24.03 -32.93
CA ASP A 74 19.75 -23.15 -33.93
C ASP A 74 20.71 -22.12 -33.29
N LEU A 75 21.89 -21.96 -33.88
CA LEU A 75 23.07 -21.25 -33.32
C LEU A 75 23.52 -20.09 -34.20
N LYS A 76 22.68 -19.62 -35.13
CA LYS A 76 23.04 -18.48 -36.00
C LYS A 76 23.47 -17.24 -35.22
N GLU A 77 22.98 -17.09 -33.99
CA GLU A 77 23.52 -16.15 -33.00
C GLU A 77 24.12 -16.90 -31.80
N PRO A 78 25.16 -16.35 -31.15
CA PRO A 78 25.78 -16.99 -29.99
C PRO A 78 24.75 -17.10 -28.86
N LYS A 79 24.26 -18.33 -28.59
CA LYS A 79 23.37 -18.65 -27.45
C LYS A 79 23.88 -18.04 -26.13
N VAL A 80 25.20 -18.04 -25.97
CA VAL A 80 25.88 -17.48 -24.80
C VAL A 80 25.59 -15.99 -24.62
N LEU A 81 25.51 -15.22 -25.72
CA LEU A 81 25.20 -13.79 -25.69
C LEU A 81 23.79 -13.56 -25.14
N TRP A 82 22.80 -14.33 -25.58
CA TRP A 82 21.42 -14.21 -25.10
C TRP A 82 21.25 -14.63 -23.65
N VAL A 83 21.93 -15.70 -23.22
CA VAL A 83 21.98 -16.07 -21.80
C VAL A 83 22.64 -14.95 -20.98
N LEU A 84 23.77 -14.41 -21.45
CA LEU A 84 24.42 -13.27 -20.79
C LEU A 84 23.51 -12.05 -20.75
N LEU A 85 22.80 -11.74 -21.84
CA LEU A 85 21.87 -10.61 -21.89
C LEU A 85 20.72 -10.79 -20.90
N LEU A 86 20.17 -12.00 -20.80
CA LEU A 86 19.08 -12.31 -19.87
C LEU A 86 19.55 -12.32 -18.41
N LEU A 87 20.83 -12.69 -18.16
CA LEU A 87 21.42 -12.76 -16.82
C LEU A 87 21.91 -11.38 -16.33
N PHE A 88 22.58 -10.61 -17.19
CA PHE A 88 23.25 -9.35 -16.84
C PHE A 88 22.42 -8.11 -17.16
N ALA A 89 21.63 -8.10 -18.24
CA ALA A 89 20.70 -7.00 -18.53
C ALA A 89 19.33 -7.18 -17.84
N GLY A 90 19.17 -8.27 -17.08
CA GLY A 90 18.02 -8.59 -16.24
C GLY A 90 16.67 -8.33 -16.92
N PRO A 91 15.90 -7.31 -16.49
CA PRO A 91 14.57 -7.03 -17.02
C PRO A 91 14.56 -6.62 -18.49
N ILE A 92 15.61 -5.94 -18.97
CA ILE A 92 15.68 -5.49 -20.38
C ILE A 92 15.85 -6.70 -21.30
N GLY A 93 16.70 -7.65 -20.90
CA GLY A 93 16.90 -8.90 -21.63
C GLY A 93 15.60 -9.73 -21.71
N MET A 94 14.83 -9.78 -20.61
CA MET A 94 13.53 -10.45 -20.60
C MET A 94 12.51 -9.78 -21.52
N ILE A 95 12.47 -8.45 -21.59
CA ILE A 95 11.54 -7.74 -22.48
C ILE A 95 11.95 -7.94 -23.94
N ALA A 96 13.24 -7.79 -24.27
CA ALA A 96 13.72 -7.84 -25.64
C ALA A 96 13.64 -9.24 -26.27
N TYR A 97 13.91 -10.30 -25.49
CA TYR A 97 13.97 -11.68 -25.97
C TYR A 97 12.74 -12.16 -26.77
N PRO A 98 11.50 -12.05 -26.27
CA PRO A 98 10.32 -12.52 -27.01
C PRO A 98 10.03 -11.71 -28.28
N PHE A 99 10.48 -10.46 -28.39
CA PHE A 99 10.37 -9.70 -29.64
C PHE A 99 11.35 -10.18 -30.70
N VAL A 100 12.59 -10.49 -30.30
CA VAL A 100 13.58 -11.07 -31.22
C VAL A 100 13.12 -12.44 -31.69
N GLU A 101 12.49 -13.24 -30.81
CA GLU A 101 11.96 -14.55 -31.21
C GLU A 101 10.59 -14.49 -31.90
N HIS A 102 10.10 -13.29 -32.25
CA HIS A 102 8.82 -13.10 -32.94
C HIS A 102 7.61 -13.67 -32.15
N GLN A 103 7.76 -13.93 -30.85
CA GLN A 103 6.74 -14.47 -29.97
C GLN A 103 5.92 -13.32 -29.33
N LYS A 104 5.13 -12.62 -30.17
CA LYS A 104 4.36 -11.42 -29.78
C LYS A 104 3.53 -11.61 -28.50
N LYS A 105 2.92 -12.79 -28.32
CA LYS A 105 2.11 -13.12 -27.12
C LYS A 105 2.94 -13.06 -25.84
N LEU A 106 4.11 -13.70 -25.83
CA LEU A 106 5.00 -13.70 -24.68
C LEU A 106 5.61 -12.32 -24.44
N GLY A 107 5.90 -11.55 -25.50
CA GLY A 107 6.36 -10.17 -25.37
C GLY A 107 5.36 -9.29 -24.61
N ILE A 108 4.08 -9.35 -25.00
CA ILE A 108 3.01 -8.59 -24.33
C ILE A 108 2.86 -9.03 -22.86
N ILE A 109 2.86 -10.34 -22.59
CA ILE A 109 2.77 -10.85 -21.21
C ILE A 109 3.93 -10.32 -20.36
N THR A 110 5.14 -10.31 -20.91
CA THR A 110 6.34 -9.84 -20.20
C THR A 110 6.25 -8.35 -19.90
N ILE A 111 5.80 -7.53 -20.86
CA ILE A 111 5.57 -6.10 -20.65
C ILE A 111 4.53 -5.86 -19.56
N ILE A 112 3.40 -6.56 -19.59
CA ILE A 112 2.35 -6.43 -18.58
C ILE A 112 2.88 -6.82 -17.20
N ALA A 113 3.56 -7.96 -17.09
CA ALA A 113 4.13 -8.44 -15.84
C ALA A 113 5.13 -7.43 -15.23
N TYR A 114 5.93 -6.76 -16.05
CA TYR A 114 6.85 -5.70 -15.60
C TYR A 114 6.16 -4.36 -15.31
N SER A 115 5.07 -4.05 -16.01
CA SER A 115 4.33 -2.79 -15.82
C SER A 115 3.51 -2.80 -14.54
N ILE A 116 2.95 -3.96 -14.14
CA ILE A 116 2.15 -4.10 -12.92
C ILE A 116 2.87 -3.57 -11.67
N PRO A 117 4.08 -4.03 -11.30
CA PRO A 117 4.74 -3.55 -10.08
C PRO A 117 5.03 -2.04 -10.14
N ILE A 118 5.35 -1.49 -11.32
CA ILE A 118 5.55 -0.05 -11.51
C ILE A 118 4.26 0.71 -11.22
N VAL A 119 3.14 0.27 -11.81
CA VAL A 119 1.82 0.88 -11.60
C VAL A 119 1.39 0.77 -10.14
N VAL A 120 1.58 -0.40 -9.50
CA VAL A 120 1.28 -0.61 -8.08
C VAL A 120 2.09 0.34 -7.20
N MET A 121 3.39 0.53 -7.48
CA MET A 121 4.23 1.48 -6.74
C MET A 121 3.76 2.92 -6.92
N ILE A 122 3.35 3.32 -8.13
CA ILE A 122 2.83 4.67 -8.39
C ILE A 122 1.51 4.89 -7.62
N LEU A 123 0.58 3.94 -7.69
CA LEU A 123 -0.68 4.00 -6.96
C LEU A 123 -0.45 4.07 -5.44
N TYR A 124 0.50 3.29 -4.94
CA TYR A 124 0.89 3.34 -3.53
C TYR A 124 1.46 4.70 -3.14
N ALA A 125 2.34 5.27 -3.96
CA ALA A 125 2.91 6.59 -3.71
C ALA A 125 1.83 7.68 -3.68
N ILE A 126 0.89 7.65 -4.63
CA ILE A 126 -0.25 8.58 -4.68
C ILE A 126 -1.13 8.42 -3.45
N PHE A 127 -1.50 7.18 -3.10
CA PHE A 127 -2.29 6.88 -1.91
C PHE A 127 -1.60 7.44 -0.66
N ARG A 128 -0.31 7.17 -0.50
CA ARG A 128 0.46 7.65 0.64
C ARG A 128 0.47 9.18 0.74
N VAL A 129 0.65 9.90 -0.38
CA VAL A 129 0.66 11.37 -0.40
C VAL A 129 -0.71 11.96 -0.04
N ILE A 130 -1.80 11.33 -0.44
CA ILE A 130 -3.17 11.82 -0.16
C ILE A 130 -3.57 11.59 1.30
N PHE A 131 -3.22 10.44 1.88
CA PHE A 131 -3.72 10.04 3.20
C PHE A 131 -2.82 10.44 4.37
N ILE A 132 -1.52 10.69 4.16
CA ILE A 132 -0.63 11.21 5.21
C ILE A 132 -1.03 12.59 5.76
N PRO A 133 -1.40 13.60 4.94
CA PRO A 133 -1.69 14.94 5.47
C PRO A 133 -3.01 15.04 6.27
N ILE A 134 -3.78 13.95 6.36
CA ILE A 134 -5.08 13.90 7.03
C ILE A 134 -4.93 13.49 8.52
N ILE A 135 -3.74 13.02 8.93
CA ILE A 135 -3.39 12.62 10.31
C ILE A 135 -2.43 13.65 10.91
#